data_AF-U3P8L9-F1
#
_entry.id   AF-U3P8L9-F1
#
_cell.length_a   1.000
_cell.length_b   1.000
_cell.length_c   1.000
_cell.angle_alpha   90.00
_cell.angle_beta   90.00
_cell.angle_gamma   90.00
#
_symmetry.space_group_name_H-M   'P 1'
#
loop_
_entity.id
_entity.type
_entity.pdbx_description
1 polymer ?
#
loop_
_entity_poly.entity_id
_entity_poly.type
_entity_poly.pdbx_seq_one_letter_code
_entity_poly.pdbx_strand_id
1 'polypeptide(L)'
;MRAFLRRVAALSADDLARIVELQLAAQRGGRRQLEKAARVKVSRLDAEHDRVATIDAAFLDTARAVGYVGMRQVAQSAVRWAGLAEVYREQLTTEEVKALQSVFVAATTAPRVPA
;
A
#
# COMPACT_ATOMS: atom_id res chain seq x y z
N MET A 1 12.77 2.78 -1.70
CA MET A 1 11.91 3.97 -1.95
C MET A 1 11.69 4.30 -3.44
N ARG A 2 12.69 4.78 -4.21
CA ARG A 2 12.49 5.24 -5.61
C ARG A 2 11.76 4.24 -6.52
N ALA A 3 12.12 2.96 -6.44
CA ALA A 3 11.46 1.90 -7.22
C ALA A 3 9.98 1.71 -6.86
N PHE A 4 9.63 1.83 -5.58
CA PHE A 4 8.24 1.76 -5.11
C PHE A 4 7.42 2.94 -5.63
N LEU A 5 7.95 4.16 -5.55
CA LEU A 5 7.25 5.34 -6.07
C LEU A 5 6.99 5.26 -7.57
N ARG A 6 7.91 4.65 -8.35
CA ARG A 6 7.65 4.36 -9.78
C ARG A 6 6.50 3.37 -9.99
N ARG A 7 6.37 2.36 -9.13
CA ARG A 7 5.23 1.43 -9.18
C ARG A 7 3.93 2.14 -8.83
N VAL A 8 3.93 3.04 -7.85
CA VAL A 8 2.77 3.86 -7.50
C VAL A 8 2.37 4.75 -8.68
N ALA A 9 3.32 5.45 -9.29
CA ALA A 9 3.06 6.30 -10.46
C ALA A 9 2.54 5.55 -11.70
N ALA A 10 2.72 4.23 -11.76
CA ALA A 10 2.25 3.38 -12.84
C ALA A 10 0.86 2.73 -12.57
N LEU A 11 0.24 3.00 -11.41
CA LEU A 11 -1.08 2.45 -11.09
C LEU A 11 -2.15 3.07 -11.99
N SER A 12 -2.99 2.22 -12.56
CA SER A 12 -4.23 2.61 -13.24
C SER A 12 -5.39 2.78 -12.26
N ALA A 13 -6.50 3.34 -12.73
CA ALA A 13 -7.74 3.40 -11.95
C ALA A 13 -8.25 2.01 -11.53
N ASP A 14 -8.07 1.00 -12.40
CA ASP A 14 -8.44 -0.40 -12.10
C ASP A 14 -7.55 -1.01 -11.02
N ASP A 15 -6.24 -0.73 -11.04
CA ASP A 15 -5.33 -1.17 -9.98
C ASP A 15 -5.74 -0.56 -8.63
N LEU A 16 -6.14 0.72 -8.62
CA LEU A 16 -6.64 1.40 -7.42
C LEU A 16 -7.96 0.80 -6.93
N ALA A 17 -8.91 0.50 -7.82
CA ALA A 17 -10.16 -0.18 -7.48
C ALA A 17 -9.90 -1.57 -6.89
N ARG A 18 -8.97 -2.33 -7.47
CA ARG A 18 -8.57 -3.65 -7.00
C ARG A 18 -7.89 -3.60 -5.63
N ILE A 19 -7.04 -2.60 -5.37
CA ILE A 19 -6.47 -2.37 -4.04
C ILE A 19 -7.59 -2.16 -3.02
N VAL A 20 -8.61 -1.35 -3.34
CA VAL A 20 -9.75 -1.13 -2.44
C VAL A 20 -10.48 -2.44 -2.14
N GLU A 21 -10.84 -3.19 -3.18
CA GLU A 21 -11.56 -4.46 -3.04
C GLU A 21 -10.81 -5.44 -2.11
N LEU A 22 -9.53 -5.66 -2.38
CA LEU A 22 -8.68 -6.57 -1.59
C LEU A 22 -8.48 -6.06 -0.17
N GLN A 23 -8.32 -4.75 0.02
CA GLN A 23 -8.19 -4.15 1.34
C GLN A 23 -9.47 -4.31 2.18
N LEU A 24 -10.65 -4.16 1.57
CA LEU A 24 -11.94 -4.37 2.23
C LEU A 24 -12.16 -5.86 2.56
N ALA A 25 -11.77 -6.77 1.66
CA ALA A 25 -11.81 -8.21 1.93
C ALA A 25 -10.89 -8.58 3.11
N ALA A 26 -9.67 -8.06 3.15
CA ALA A 26 -8.71 -8.30 4.24
C ALA A 26 -9.21 -7.74 5.59
N GLN A 27 -9.95 -6.61 5.58
CA GLN A 27 -10.55 -6.06 6.80
C GLN A 27 -11.68 -6.93 7.35
N ARG A 28 -12.52 -7.51 6.48
CA ARG A 28 -13.60 -8.43 6.87
C ARG A 28 -13.07 -9.76 7.41
N GLY A 29 -11.98 -10.27 6.85
CA GLY A 29 -11.30 -11.50 7.30
C GLY A 29 -10.51 -11.36 8.61
N GLY A 30 -10.52 -10.18 9.23
CA GLY A 30 -9.73 -9.86 10.42
C GLY A 30 -8.27 -9.56 10.08
N ARG A 31 -7.81 -8.34 10.38
CA ARG A 31 -6.37 -8.01 10.27
C ARG A 31 -5.56 -8.92 11.20
N ARG A 32 -4.65 -9.71 10.62
CA ARG A 32 -3.74 -10.58 11.37
C ARG A 32 -2.96 -9.75 12.38
N GLN A 33 -2.82 -10.25 13.62
CA GLN A 33 -2.12 -9.55 14.70
C GLN A 33 -0.71 -9.10 14.29
N LEU A 34 -0.03 -9.89 13.46
CA LEU A 34 1.27 -9.57 12.85
C LEU A 34 1.24 -8.26 12.05
N GLU A 35 0.22 -8.06 11.21
CA GLU A 35 0.09 -6.84 10.41
C GLU A 35 -0.09 -5.61 11.30
N LYS A 36 -0.91 -5.72 12.36
CA LYS A 36 -1.11 -4.63 13.33
C LYS A 36 0.20 -4.26 14.03
N ALA A 37 0.94 -5.25 14.52
CA ALA A 37 2.24 -5.04 15.17
C ALA A 37 3.26 -4.41 14.21
N ALA A 38 3.33 -4.91 12.97
CA ALA A 38 4.22 -4.39 11.94
C ALA A 38 3.91 -2.91 11.59
N ARG A 39 2.62 -2.53 11.51
CA ARG A 39 2.21 -1.12 11.30
C ARG A 39 2.71 -0.22 12.42
N VAL A 40 2.54 -0.63 13.67
CA VAL A 40 3.06 0.13 14.83
C VAL A 40 4.57 0.29 14.75
N LYS A 41 5.28 -0.78 14.39
CA LYS A 41 6.74 -0.77 14.26
C LYS A 41 7.21 0.22 13.18
N VAL A 42 6.65 0.17 11.97
CA VAL A 42 7.05 1.13 10.91
C VAL A 42 6.62 2.56 11.20
N SER A 43 5.50 2.78 11.89
CA SER A 43 5.12 4.12 12.37
C SER A 43 6.12 4.70 13.36
N ARG A 44 6.75 3.87 14.20
CA ARG A 44 7.81 4.32 15.12
C ARG A 44 9.13 4.60 14.39
N LEU A 45 9.44 3.84 13.34
CA LEU A 45 10.62 4.06 12.51
C LEU A 45 10.50 5.33 11.65
N ASP A 46 9.27 5.69 11.25
CA ASP A 46 8.96 6.94 10.54
C ASP A 46 8.34 7.97 11.51
N ALA A 47 9.03 8.24 12.62
CA ALA A 47 8.52 9.10 13.70
C ALA A 47 8.18 10.52 13.22
N GLU A 48 8.99 11.09 12.32
CA GLU A 48 8.77 12.42 11.72
C GLU A 48 7.77 12.39 10.56
N HIS A 49 7.28 11.20 10.18
CA HIS A 49 6.30 10.99 9.11
C HIS A 49 6.74 11.44 7.69
N ASP A 50 8.03 11.71 7.48
CA ASP A 50 8.58 12.12 6.18
C ASP A 50 8.31 11.09 5.07
N ARG A 51 8.42 9.80 5.40
CA ARG A 51 8.23 8.73 4.42
C ARG A 51 6.76 8.54 4.10
N VAL A 52 5.89 8.58 5.12
CA VAL A 52 4.43 8.62 4.93
C VAL A 52 4.03 9.78 4.03
N ALA A 53 4.48 11.01 4.32
CA ALA A 53 4.12 12.19 3.53
C ALA A 53 4.54 12.04 2.07
N THR A 54 5.75 11.54 1.82
CA THR A 54 6.25 11.27 0.45
C THR A 54 5.40 10.24 -0.30
N ILE A 55 5.05 9.13 0.37
CA ILE A 55 4.26 8.05 -0.25
C ILE A 55 2.83 8.52 -0.53
N ASP A 56 2.23 9.21 0.43
CA ASP A 56 0.87 9.73 0.33
C ASP A 56 0.74 10.77 -0.78
N ALA A 57 1.72 11.68 -0.91
CA ALA A 57 1.76 12.66 -2.00
C ALA A 57 1.80 11.97 -3.37
N ALA A 58 2.70 11.00 -3.56
CA ALA A 58 2.80 10.24 -4.81
C ALA A 58 1.51 9.47 -5.15
N PHE A 59 0.83 8.91 -4.13
CA PHE A 59 -0.47 8.28 -4.32
C PHE A 59 -1.53 9.28 -4.79
N LEU A 60 -1.63 10.44 -4.13
CA LEU A 60 -2.64 11.46 -4.46
C LEU A 60 -2.45 12.02 -5.86
N ASP A 61 -1.20 12.26 -6.27
CA ASP A 61 -0.86 12.69 -7.62
C ASP A 61 -1.27 11.65 -8.65
N THR A 62 -0.96 10.37 -8.39
CA THR A 62 -1.35 9.25 -9.26
C THR A 62 -2.87 9.14 -9.37
N ALA A 63 -3.58 9.11 -8.24
CA ALA A 63 -5.04 9.00 -8.21
C ALA A 63 -5.72 10.14 -8.97
N ARG A 64 -5.17 11.36 -8.88
CA ARG A 64 -5.62 12.51 -9.67
C ARG A 64 -5.34 12.32 -11.16
N ALA A 65 -4.14 11.90 -11.53
CA ALA A 65 -3.73 11.74 -12.92
C ALA A 65 -4.59 10.70 -13.67
N VAL A 66 -5.01 9.64 -12.98
CA VAL A 66 -5.87 8.58 -13.57
C VAL A 66 -7.37 8.80 -13.34
N GLY A 67 -7.76 9.96 -12.79
CA GLY A 67 -9.17 10.29 -12.56
C GLY A 67 -9.89 9.41 -11.54
N TYR A 68 -9.17 8.76 -10.62
CA TYR A 68 -9.78 7.85 -9.65
C TYR A 68 -10.50 8.59 -8.51
N VAL A 69 -11.82 8.44 -8.46
CA VAL A 69 -12.72 9.10 -7.48
C VAL A 69 -13.28 8.17 -6.40
N GLY A 70 -12.93 6.87 -6.43
CA GLY A 70 -13.43 5.85 -5.51
C GLY A 70 -12.95 6.02 -4.06
N MET A 71 -12.91 4.93 -3.28
CA MET A 71 -12.53 4.92 -1.86
C MET A 71 -11.02 5.20 -1.65
N ARG A 72 -10.58 6.41 -1.98
CA ARG A 72 -9.17 6.84 -2.02
C ARG A 72 -8.43 6.56 -0.71
N GLN A 73 -9.06 6.82 0.44
CA GLN A 73 -8.45 6.58 1.74
C GLN A 73 -8.11 5.10 1.99
N VAL A 74 -8.92 4.18 1.47
CA VAL A 74 -8.71 2.73 1.60
C VAL A 74 -7.49 2.32 0.77
N ALA A 75 -7.42 2.77 -0.48
CA ALA A 75 -6.28 2.51 -1.36
C ALA A 75 -4.99 3.17 -0.84
N GLN A 76 -5.07 4.43 -0.41
CA GLN A 76 -3.97 5.18 0.18
C GLN A 76 -3.38 4.43 1.38
N SER A 77 -4.23 3.93 2.28
CA SER A 77 -3.78 3.16 3.44
C SER A 77 -2.95 1.94 3.02
N ALA A 78 -3.42 1.16 2.04
CA ALA A 78 -2.70 -0.02 1.56
C ALA A 78 -1.35 0.36 0.91
N VAL A 79 -1.32 1.40 0.08
CA VAL A 79 -0.10 1.91 -0.56
C VAL A 79 0.90 2.41 0.49
N ARG A 80 0.44 3.14 1.50
CA ARG A 80 1.27 3.65 2.60
C ARG A 80 1.99 2.53 3.33
N TRP A 81 1.26 1.51 3.78
CA TRP A 81 1.88 0.42 4.54
C TRP A 81 2.84 -0.42 3.69
N ALA A 82 2.50 -0.67 2.42
CA ALA A 82 3.39 -1.35 1.49
C ALA A 82 4.68 -0.55 1.24
N GLY A 83 4.56 0.77 1.10
CA GLY A 83 5.68 1.67 0.89
C GLY A 83 6.59 1.77 2.11
N LEU A 84 6.03 1.90 3.31
CA LEU A 84 6.82 1.88 4.55
C LEU A 84 7.53 0.53 4.76
N ALA A 85 6.88 -0.59 4.43
CA ALA A 85 7.52 -1.90 4.49
C ALA A 85 8.70 -2.03 3.51
N GLU A 86 8.63 -1.40 2.34
CA GLU A 86 9.73 -1.36 1.39
C GLU A 86 10.88 -0.47 1.88
N VAL A 87 10.57 0.65 2.53
CA VAL A 87 11.58 1.58 3.08
C VAL A 87 12.33 0.95 4.23
N TYR A 88 11.61 0.32 5.15
CA TYR A 88 12.16 -0.24 6.38
C TYR A 88 12.37 -1.76 6.31
N ARG A 89 12.57 -2.28 5.10
CA ARG A 89 12.64 -3.73 4.85
C ARG A 89 13.70 -4.42 5.70
N GLU A 90 14.85 -3.77 5.91
CA GLU A 90 15.97 -4.31 6.69
C GLU A 90 15.68 -4.36 8.19
N GLN A 91 14.73 -3.55 8.68
CA GLN A 91 14.32 -3.52 10.09
C GLN A 91 13.11 -4.43 10.36
N LEU A 92 12.53 -5.05 9.33
CA LEU A 92 11.37 -5.92 9.40
C LEU A 92 11.75 -7.37 9.12
N THR A 93 11.02 -8.30 9.72
CA THR A 93 11.10 -9.70 9.31
C THR A 93 10.41 -9.89 7.96
N THR A 94 10.78 -10.95 7.24
CA THR A 94 10.15 -11.32 5.97
C THR A 94 8.63 -11.41 6.06
N GLU A 95 8.11 -11.96 7.16
CA GLU A 95 6.65 -12.11 7.36
C GLU A 95 5.96 -10.77 7.67
N GLU A 96 6.62 -9.86 8.39
CA GLU A 96 6.12 -8.49 8.60
C GLU A 96 6.03 -7.74 7.26
N VAL A 97 7.07 -7.82 6.42
CA VAL A 97 7.08 -7.21 5.08
C VAL A 97 5.94 -7.76 4.23
N LYS A 98 5.81 -9.10 4.16
CA LYS A 98 4.72 -9.75 3.42
C LYS A 98 3.35 -9.31 3.92
N ALA A 99 3.16 -9.25 5.24
CA ALA A 99 1.88 -8.83 5.83
C ALA A 99 1.50 -7.41 5.38
N LEU A 100 2.44 -6.46 5.45
CA LEU A 100 2.22 -5.06 5.07
C LEU A 100 2.08 -4.85 3.55
N GLN A 101 2.75 -5.66 2.73
CA GLN A 101 2.73 -5.54 1.27
C GLN A 101 1.63 -6.36 0.58
N SER A 102 1.01 -7.31 1.29
CA SER A 102 0.12 -8.35 0.72
C SER A 102 -0.93 -7.81 -0.26
N VAL A 103 -1.71 -6.81 0.16
CA VAL A 103 -2.77 -6.21 -0.66
C VAL A 103 -2.20 -5.50 -1.90
N PHE A 104 -1.17 -4.69 -1.71
CA PHE A 104 -0.56 -3.93 -2.82
C PHE A 104 0.07 -4.87 -3.86
N VAL A 105 0.78 -5.91 -3.41
CA VAL A 105 1.38 -6.91 -4.31
C VAL A 105 0.28 -7.67 -5.04
N ALA A 106 -0.70 -8.23 -4.33
CA ALA A 106 -1.79 -8.99 -4.94
C ALA A 106 -2.58 -8.19 -5.99
N ALA A 107 -2.80 -6.89 -5.75
CA ALA A 107 -3.47 -6.03 -6.72
C ALA A 107 -2.61 -5.74 -7.96
N THR A 108 -1.30 -5.59 -7.81
CA THR A 108 -0.39 -5.08 -8.86
C THR A 108 0.38 -6.15 -9.62
N THR A 109 0.35 -7.41 -9.18
CA THR A 109 1.07 -8.51 -9.84
C THR A 109 0.17 -9.58 -10.44
N ALA A 110 -1.13 -9.60 -10.11
CA ALA A 110 -2.05 -10.57 -10.67
C ALA A 110 -2.38 -10.23 -12.13
N PRO A 111 -2.49 -11.21 -13.03
CA PRO A 111 -2.88 -10.97 -14.42
C PRO A 111 -4.22 -10.23 -14.47
N ARG A 112 -4.30 -9.24 -15.37
CA ARG A 112 -5.54 -8.52 -15.68
C ARG A 112 -6.42 -9.50 -16.44
N VAL A 113 -7.50 -9.98 -15.82
CA VAL A 113 -8.52 -10.74 -16.56
C VAL A 113 -9.30 -9.69 -17.35
N PRO A 114 -9.24 -9.67 -18.70
CA PRO A 114 -10.14 -8.81 -19.46
C PRO A 114 -11.57 -9.28 -19.21
N ALA A 115 -12.45 -8.32 -18.93
CA ALA A 115 -13.89 -8.54 -18.87
C ALA A 115 -14.45 -8.95 -20.22
#